data_AF-A0A1Y5K7N6-F1
#
_entry.id   AF-A0A1Y5K7N6-F1
#
_cell.length_a   1.000
_cell.length_b   1.000
_cell.length_c   1.000
_cell.angle_alpha   90.00
_cell.angle_beta   90.00
_cell.angle_gamma   90.00
#
_symmetry.space_group_name_H-M   'P 1'
#
loop_
_entity.id
_entity.type
_entity.pdbx_description
1 polymer ?
#
loop_
_entity_poly.entity_id
_entity_poly.type
_entity_poly.pdbx_seq_one_letter_code
_entity_poly.pdbx_strand_id
1 'polypeptide(L)'
;MQVKLEQLEGQLNLLKRQVAEQKIEKSTAQLELFLNSLKDVFSQPHKLNQLEQVRLQEMNQQLITLCQQLQGAKDSSKSNLSNLMKNKKKVGLYNQLK
;
A
#
# COMPACT_ATOMS: atom_id res chain seq x y z
N MET A 1 -0.01 -22.44 12.42
CA MET A 1 -0.54 -21.10 12.13
C MET A 1 0.47 -20.02 12.49
N GLN A 2 1.03 -20.01 13.71
CA GLN A 2 2.09 -19.10 14.16
C GLN A 2 3.16 -18.69 13.11
N VAL A 3 3.88 -19.66 12.51
CA VAL A 3 4.92 -19.38 11.49
C VAL A 3 4.36 -18.64 10.27
N LYS A 4 3.13 -18.98 9.85
CA LYS A 4 2.48 -18.31 8.71
C LYS A 4 2.11 -16.86 9.05
N LEU A 5 1.72 -16.58 10.29
CA LEU A 5 1.43 -15.22 10.76
C LEU A 5 2.69 -14.35 10.83
N GLU A 6 3.80 -14.90 11.31
CA GLU A 6 5.10 -14.20 11.32
C GLU A 6 5.57 -13.86 9.89
N GLN A 7 5.37 -14.78 8.94
CA GLN A 7 5.66 -14.52 7.54
C GLN A 7 4.79 -13.40 6.96
N LEU A 8 3.48 -13.39 7.25
CA LEU A 8 2.57 -12.33 6.81
C LEU A 8 2.96 -10.97 7.40
N GLU A 9 3.31 -10.91 8.69
CA GLU A 9 3.78 -9.68 9.32
C GLU A 9 5.06 -9.16 8.68
N GLY A 10 6.02 -10.05 8.38
CA GLY A 10 7.25 -9.70 7.68
C GLY A 10 7.00 -9.12 6.28
N GLN A 11 6.10 -9.76 5.52
CA GLN A 11 5.69 -9.28 4.19
C GLN A 11 4.98 -7.93 4.26
N LEU A 12 4.08 -7.74 5.24
CA LEU A 12 3.36 -6.47 5.43
C LEU A 12 4.31 -5.34 5.83
N ASN A 13 5.29 -5.61 6.69
CA ASN A 13 6.30 -4.63 7.08
C ASN A 13 7.20 -4.23 5.90
N LEU A 14 7.58 -5.20 5.06
CA LEU A 14 8.32 -4.92 3.83
C LEU A 14 7.49 -4.07 2.86
N LEU A 15 6.20 -4.37 2.70
CA LEU A 15 5.29 -3.62 1.85
C LEU A 15 5.15 -2.16 2.32
N LYS A 16 4.96 -1.93 3.62
CA LYS A 16 4.94 -0.57 4.21
C LYS A 16 6.21 0.21 3.89
N ARG A 17 7.39 -0.41 4.03
CA ARG A 17 8.67 0.23 3.72
C ARG A 17 8.77 0.60 2.25
N GLN A 18 8.44 -0.33 1.34
CA GLN A 18 8.52 -0.08 -0.10
C GLN A 18 7.54 1.00 -0.57
N VAL A 19 6.34 1.06 0.02
CA VAL A 19 5.37 2.13 -0.22
C VAL A 19 5.89 3.48 0.27
N ALA A 20 6.46 3.55 1.47
CA ALA A 20 7.06 4.78 2.00
C ALA A 20 8.22 5.28 1.13
N GLU A 21 9.01 4.36 0.57
CA GLU A 21 10.12 4.65 -0.34
C GLU A 21 9.66 4.88 -1.80
N GLN A 22 8.35 4.90 -2.09
CA GLN A 22 7.77 5.06 -3.43
C GLN A 22 8.27 4.04 -4.46
N LYS A 23 8.69 2.85 -4.01
CA LYS A 23 9.17 1.77 -4.88
C LYS A 23 8.00 0.99 -5.48
N ILE A 24 7.17 1.65 -6.28
CA ILE A 24 5.84 1.16 -6.73
C ILE A 24 5.90 -0.24 -7.36
N GLU A 25 6.83 -0.50 -8.28
CA GLU A 25 6.95 -1.82 -8.93
C GLU A 25 7.28 -2.94 -7.92
N LYS A 26 8.17 -2.67 -6.97
CA LYS A 26 8.53 -3.61 -5.91
C LYS A 26 7.36 -3.82 -4.95
N SER A 27 6.64 -2.76 -4.61
CA SER A 27 5.43 -2.82 -3.78
C SER A 27 4.34 -3.67 -4.44
N THR A 28 4.12 -3.56 -5.75
CA THR A 28 3.11 -4.37 -6.45
C THR A 28 3.45 -5.86 -6.39
N ALA A 29 4.69 -6.24 -6.71
CA ALA A 29 5.13 -7.63 -6.61
C ALA A 29 5.03 -8.17 -5.16
N GLN A 30 5.37 -7.35 -4.17
CA GLN A 30 5.26 -7.73 -2.77
C GLN A 30 3.79 -7.91 -2.32
N LEU A 31 2.86 -7.14 -2.89
CA LEU A 31 1.44 -7.21 -2.60
C LEU A 31 0.81 -8.49 -3.17
N GLU A 32 1.25 -8.93 -4.36
CA GLU A 32 0.87 -10.22 -4.93
C GLU A 32 1.38 -11.40 -4.09
N LEU A 33 2.65 -11.34 -3.65
CA LEU A 33 3.20 -12.35 -2.74
C LEU A 33 2.42 -12.42 -1.43
N PHE A 34 2.10 -11.26 -0.85
CA PHE A 34 1.31 -11.18 0.37
C PHE A 34 -0.11 -11.73 0.19
N LEU A 35 -0.77 -11.44 -0.94
CA LEU A 35 -2.09 -12.00 -1.27
C LEU A 35 -2.04 -13.53 -1.39
N ASN A 36 -1.00 -14.09 -2.01
CA ASN A 36 -0.83 -15.53 -2.13
C ASN A 36 -0.60 -16.19 -0.76
N SER A 37 0.21 -15.57 0.10
CA SER A 37 0.40 -16.03 1.47
C SER A 37 -0.89 -15.99 2.28
N LEU A 38 -1.71 -14.95 2.14
CA LEU A 38 -3.04 -14.89 2.77
C LEU A 38 -3.94 -16.04 2.30
N LYS A 39 -4.01 -16.29 0.99
CA LYS A 39 -4.79 -17.40 0.44
C LYS A 39 -4.33 -18.74 1.01
N ASP A 40 -3.02 -18.96 1.12
CA ASP A 40 -2.47 -20.18 1.73
C ASP A 40 -2.84 -20.32 3.21
N VAL A 41 -2.78 -19.23 3.99
CA VAL A 41 -3.17 -19.22 5.41
C VAL A 41 -4.63 -19.59 5.59
N PHE A 42 -5.51 -19.04 4.75
CA PHE A 42 -6.96 -19.26 4.84
C PHE A 42 -7.48 -20.44 4.02
N SER A 43 -6.61 -21.16 3.30
CA SER A 43 -7.00 -22.33 2.49
C SER A 43 -7.37 -23.56 3.33
N GLN A 44 -6.88 -23.63 4.57
CA GLN A 44 -7.12 -24.75 5.46
C GLN A 44 -7.94 -24.31 6.68
N PRO A 45 -9.00 -25.06 7.06
CA PRO A 45 -9.74 -24.78 8.28
C PRO A 45 -8.83 -24.99 9.49
N HIS A 46 -8.44 -23.89 10.12
CA HIS A 46 -7.64 -23.88 11.33
C HIS A 46 -8.40 -23.15 12.43
N LYS A 47 -8.56 -23.78 13.59
CA LYS A 47 -9.16 -23.13 14.75
C LYS A 47 -8.13 -22.19 15.36
N LEU A 48 -8.35 -20.89 15.19
CA LEU A 48 -7.51 -19.85 15.75
C LEU A 48 -7.63 -19.84 17.27
N ASN A 49 -6.50 -19.69 17.96
CA ASN A 49 -6.51 -19.29 19.36
C ASN A 49 -6.67 -17.76 19.51
N GLN A 50 -6.89 -17.29 20.73
CA GLN A 50 -7.13 -15.87 21.01
C GLN A 50 -5.96 -14.96 20.57
N LEU A 51 -4.72 -15.40 20.76
CA LEU A 51 -3.54 -14.64 20.36
C LEU A 51 -3.45 -14.50 18.83
N GLU A 52 -3.68 -15.59 18.10
CA GLU A 52 -3.68 -15.60 16.64
C GLU A 52 -4.79 -14.73 16.06
N GLN A 53 -5.96 -14.71 16.71
CA GLN A 53 -7.06 -13.84 16.32
C GLN A 53 -6.72 -12.35 16.50
N VAL A 54 -6.11 -11.99 17.63
CA VAL A 54 -5.66 -10.62 17.89
C VAL A 54 -4.61 -10.18 16.86
N ARG A 55 -3.60 -11.02 16.58
CA ARG A 55 -2.58 -10.71 15.56
C ARG A 55 -3.16 -10.49 14.17
N LEU A 56 -4.14 -11.31 13.76
CA LEU A 56 -4.83 -11.13 12.49
C LEU A 56 -5.64 -9.83 12.43
N GLN A 57 -6.30 -9.44 13.52
CA GLN A 57 -7.00 -8.17 13.62
C GLN A 57 -6.04 -6.98 13.51
N GLU A 58 -4.89 -7.04 14.18
CA GLU A 58 -3.84 -6.03 14.10
C GLU A 58 -3.29 -5.90 12.68
N MET A 59 -2.97 -7.03 12.03
CA MET A 59 -2.52 -7.04 10.63
C MET A 59 -3.57 -6.42 9.68
N ASN A 60 -4.85 -6.76 9.87
CA ASN A 60 -5.93 -6.20 9.07
C ASN A 60 -6.04 -4.67 9.25
N GLN A 61 -5.93 -4.18 10.48
CA GLN A 61 -5.94 -2.75 10.75
C GLN A 61 -4.77 -2.04 10.07
N GLN A 62 -3.58 -2.63 10.12
CA GLN A 62 -2.38 -2.11 9.47
C GLN A 62 -2.51 -2.07 7.93
N LEU A 63 -3.15 -3.07 7.32
CA LEU A 63 -3.50 -3.10 5.90
C LEU A 63 -4.43 -1.96 5.52
N ILE A 64 -5.49 -1.74 6.30
CA ILE A 64 -6.45 -0.65 6.07
C ILE A 64 -5.73 0.69 6.09
N THR A 65 -4.87 0.92 7.08
CA THR A 65 -4.05 2.15 7.16
C THR A 65 -3.14 2.31 5.94
N LEU A 66 -2.50 1.23 5.47
CA LEU A 66 -1.64 1.28 4.29
C LEU A 66 -2.45 1.65 3.01
N CYS A 67 -3.64 1.08 2.84
CA CYS A 67 -4.54 1.43 1.75
C CYS A 67 -4.95 2.91 1.79
N GLN A 68 -5.26 3.44 2.98
CA GLN A 68 -5.57 4.86 3.16
C GLN A 68 -4.38 5.76 2.81
N GLN A 69 -3.16 5.39 3.20
CA GLN A 69 -1.94 6.12 2.85
C GLN A 69 -1.70 6.13 1.34
N LEU A 70 -1.85 5.00 0.67
CA LEU A 70 -1.73 4.89 -0.78
C LEU A 70 -2.77 5.74 -1.51
N GLN A 71 -4.02 5.74 -1.05
CA GLN A 71 -5.08 6.57 -1.59
C GLN A 71 -4.74 8.07 -1.43
N GLY A 72 -4.28 8.48 -0.25
CA GLY A 72 -3.83 9.85 0.00
C GLY A 72 -2.66 10.28 -0.90
N ALA A 73 -1.68 9.39 -1.10
CA ALA A 73 -0.54 9.64 -1.99
C ALA A 73 -0.98 9.80 -3.46
N LYS A 74 -1.92 8.96 -3.93
CA LYS A 74 -2.53 9.07 -5.27
C LYS A 74 -3.23 10.41 -5.46
N ASP A 75 -4.05 10.81 -4.50
CA ASP A 75 -4.82 12.06 -4.60
C ASP A 75 -3.92 13.29 -4.56
N SER A 76 -2.88 13.27 -3.72
CA SER A 76 -1.85 14.31 -3.67
C SER A 76 -1.10 14.43 -5.00
N SER A 77 -0.68 13.30 -5.59
CA SER A 77 0.00 13.27 -6.89
C SER A 77 -0.88 13.84 -8.01
N LYS A 78 -2.18 13.46 -8.04
CA LYS A 78 -3.16 14.00 -9.01
C LYS A 78 -3.35 15.52 -8.87
N SER A 79 -3.40 16.02 -7.64
CA SER A 79 -3.49 17.45 -7.36
C SER A 79 -2.24 18.20 -7.86
N ASN A 80 -1.05 17.67 -7.55
CA ASN A 80 0.22 18.23 -7.99
C ASN A 80 0.35 18.29 -9.52
N LEU A 81 -0.04 17.21 -10.22
CA LEU A 81 -0.07 17.17 -11.68
C LEU A 81 -1.00 18.24 -12.25
N SER A 82 -2.19 18.39 -11.67
CA SER A 82 -3.18 19.38 -12.10
C SER A 82 -2.64 20.82 -11.94
N ASN A 83 -1.93 21.10 -10.84
CA ASN A 83 -1.31 22.39 -10.60
C ASN A 83 -0.15 22.67 -11.57
N LEU A 84 0.72 21.68 -11.82
CA LEU A 84 1.78 21.75 -12.83
C LEU A 84 1.22 22.07 -14.21
N MET A 85 0.14 21.42 -14.62
CA MET A 85 -0.51 21.68 -15.90
C MET A 85 -1.10 23.09 -16.00
N LYS A 86 -1.74 23.60 -14.94
CA LYS A 86 -2.25 24.98 -14.88
C LYS A 86 -1.11 25.99 -15.00
N ASN A 87 -0.02 25.78 -14.27
CA ASN A 87 1.15 26.66 -14.32
C ASN A 87 1.83 26.65 -15.69
N LYS A 88 1.98 25.48 -16.32
CA LYS A 88 2.54 25.37 -17.68
C LYS A 88 1.69 26.11 -18.71
N LYS A 89 0.35 26.03 -18.62
CA LYS A 89 -0.57 26.81 -19.48
C LYS A 89 -0.41 28.31 -19.26
N LYS A 90 -0.30 28.76 -18.00
CA LYS A 90 -0.11 30.18 -17.66
C LYS A 90 1.21 30.74 -18.20
N VAL A 91 2.32 30.00 -18.08
CA VAL A 91 3.63 30.39 -18.63
C VAL A 91 3.61 30.38 -20.16
N GLY A 92 2.98 29.39 -20.79
CA GLY A 92 2.84 29.33 -22.26
C GLY A 92 2.08 30.53 -22.83
N LEU A 93 0.97 30.93 -22.19
CA LEU A 93 0.20 32.13 -22.57
C LEU A 93 1.02 33.42 -22.37
N TYR A 94 1.78 33.51 -21.29
CA TYR A 94 2.63 34.68 -21.02
C TYR A 94 3.71 34.87 -22.08
N ASN A 95 4.28 33.78 -22.60
CA ASN A 95 5.29 33.85 -23.68
C ASN A 95 4.68 34.13 -25.07
N GLN A 96 3.37 33.98 -25.26
CA GLN A 96 2.69 34.29 -26.53
C GLN A 96 2.18 35.74 -26.60
N LEU A 97 2.17 36.46 -25.47
CA LEU A 97 1.72 37.85 -25.36
C LEU A 97 2.89 38.87 -25.32
N LYS A 98 4.13 38.39 -25.50
CA LYS A 98 5.36 39.20 -25.63
C LYS A 98 5.86 39.13 -27.06
#